data_AF-A0A947ERW5-F1
#
_entry.id   AF-A0A947ERW5-F1
#
_cell.length_a   1.000
_cell.length_b   1.000
_cell.length_c   1.000
_cell.angle_alpha   90.00
_cell.angle_beta   90.00
_cell.angle_gamma   90.00
#
_symmetry.space_group_name_H-M   'P 1'
#
loop_
_entity.id
_entity.type
_entity.pdbx_description
1 polymer ?
#
loop_
_entity_poly.entity_id
_entity_poly.type
_entity_poly.pdbx_seq_one_letter_code
_entity_poly.pdbx_strand_id
1 'polypeptide(L)' 'NAGKEIVLPRKEFELLSLLTSKPDKVFKREVILDKVWGQEVVVGGRTIDVHIRKLREKIGDHHFKTVKGVGYKFVL' A
#
# COMPACT_ATOMS: atom_id res chain seq x y z
N ASN A 1 -12.40 19.41 -15.31
CA ASN A 1 -12.21 18.05 -14.77
C ASN A 1 -12.38 18.09 -13.27
N ALA A 2 -13.54 17.73 -12.75
CA ALA A 2 -13.70 17.51 -11.30
C ALA A 2 -13.08 16.15 -10.98
N GLY A 3 -12.01 16.14 -10.18
CA GLY A 3 -11.43 14.90 -9.68
C GLY A 3 -12.49 14.14 -8.86
N LYS A 4 -12.55 12.81 -9.00
CA LYS A 4 -13.43 11.98 -8.19
C LYS A 4 -12.83 11.83 -6.80
N GLU A 5 -13.55 12.28 -5.78
CA GLU A 5 -13.15 12.02 -4.40
C GLU A 5 -13.27 10.53 -4.07
N ILE A 6 -12.29 10.00 -3.34
CA ILE A 6 -12.23 8.61 -2.91
C ILE A 6 -12.01 8.58 -1.41
N VAL A 7 -12.91 7.89 -0.69
CA VAL A 7 -12.76 7.68 0.75
C VAL A 7 -11.87 6.47 1.01
N LEU A 8 -10.79 6.72 1.77
CA LEU A 8 -9.85 5.69 2.19
C LEU A 8 -9.92 5.51 3.72
N PRO A 9 -10.14 4.28 4.22
CA PRO A 9 -9.85 3.93 5.60
C PRO A 9 -8.41 4.30 5.97
N ARG A 10 -8.20 4.62 7.25
CA ARG A 10 -6.90 5.10 7.77
C ARG A 10 -5.70 4.26 7.30
N LYS A 11 -5.76 2.93 7.40
CA LYS A 11 -4.64 2.05 7.01
C LYS A 11 -4.41 1.99 5.50
N GLU A 12 -5.46 2.12 4.69
CA GLU A 12 -5.32 2.23 3.23
C GLU A 12 -4.68 3.56 2.84
N PHE A 13 -5.07 4.65 3.51
CA PHE A 13 -4.45 5.97 3.31
C PHE A 13 -2.98 5.98 3.74
N GLU A 14 -2.65 5.46 4.92
CA GLU A 14 -1.27 5.35 5.42
C GLU A 14 -0.40 4.50 4.49
N LEU A 15 -0.92 3.36 4.01
CA LEU A 15 -0.22 2.51 3.04
C LEU A 15 0.00 3.21 1.71
N LEU A 16 -1.03 3.88 1.17
CA LEU A 16 -0.92 4.65 -0.05
C LEU A 16 0.15 5.74 0.10
N SER A 17 0.06 6.53 1.17
CA SER A 17 1.00 7.62 1.51
C SER A 17 2.44 7.12 1.59
N LEU A 18 2.67 5.97 2.24
CA LEU A 18 3.99 5.35 2.29
C LEU A 18 4.52 5.03 0.89
N LEU A 19 3.73 4.35 0.05
CA LEU A 19 4.19 3.92 -1.27
C LEU A 19 4.37 5.10 -2.23
N THR A 20 3.51 6.12 -2.17
CA THR A 20 3.59 7.32 -3.01
C THR A 20 4.65 8.31 -2.54
N SER A 21 5.12 8.21 -1.29
CA SER A 21 6.21 9.06 -0.76
C SER A 21 7.51 8.94 -1.57
N LYS A 22 7.72 7.78 -2.21
CA LYS A 22 8.87 7.49 -3.07
C LYS A 22 8.41 6.58 -4.22
N PRO A 23 7.85 7.14 -5.31
CA PRO A 23 7.47 6.37 -6.49
C PRO A 23 8.64 5.52 -7.00
N ASP A 24 8.33 4.38 -7.59
CA ASP A 24 9.25 3.35 -8.05
C ASP A 24 10.12 2.65 -7.01
N LYS A 25 10.17 3.15 -5.76
CA LYS A 25 10.85 2.46 -4.67
C LYS A 25 10.06 1.24 -4.21
N VAL A 26 10.75 0.11 -4.12
CA VAL A 26 10.22 -1.10 -3.48
C VAL A 26 10.31 -0.97 -1.98
N PHE A 27 9.16 -1.00 -1.31
CA PHE A 27 9.07 -1.17 0.13
C PHE A 27 8.89 -2.65 0.47
N LYS A 28 9.79 -3.18 1.29
CA LYS A 28 9.70 -4.56 1.79
C LYS A 28 8.48 -4.72 2.69
N ARG A 29 7.92 -5.94 2.73
CA ARG A 29 6.74 -6.25 3.57
C ARG A 29 6.96 -5.90 5.04
N GLU A 30 8.12 -6.24 5.61
CA GLU A 30 8.49 -5.90 7.00
C GLU A 30 8.48 -4.39 7.26
N VAL A 31 8.98 -3.59 6.33
CA VAL A 31 9.01 -2.12 6.44
C VAL A 31 7.60 -1.53 6.32
N ILE A 32 6.78 -2.07 5.40
CA ILE A 32 5.38 -1.65 5.29
C ILE A 32 4.63 -1.96 6.58
N LEU A 33 4.82 -3.16 7.14
CA LEU A 33 4.16 -3.58 8.36
C LEU A 33 4.54 -2.68 9.54
N ASP A 34 5.84 -2.45 9.74
CA ASP A 34 6.35 -1.55 10.78
C ASP A 34 5.78 -0.13 10.64
N LYS A 35 5.85 0.44 9.43
CA LYS A 35 5.46 1.84 9.22
C LYS A 35 3.97 2.09 9.27
N VAL A 36 3.16 1.12 8.86
CA VAL A 36 1.70 1.29 8.76
C VAL A 36 0.99 0.70 9.96
N TRP A 37 1.41 -0.46 10.49
CA TRP A 37 0.75 -1.11 11.64
C TRP A 37 1.51 -0.96 12.95
N GLY A 38 2.84 -0.81 12.92
CA GLY A 38 3.68 -0.75 14.11
C GLY A 38 4.18 -2.13 14.56
N GLN A 39 5.15 -2.12 15.48
CA GLN A 39 5.82 -3.34 15.98
C GLN A 39 4.95 -4.20 16.90
N GLU A 40 3.90 -3.63 17.50
CA GLU A 40 3.06 -4.33 18.48
C GLU A 40 1.95 -5.18 17.85
N VAL A 41 1.78 -5.09 16.53
CA VAL A 41 0.69 -5.78 15.83
C VAL A 41 1.17 -7.13 15.31
N VAL A 42 0.64 -8.21 15.88
CA VAL A 42 0.81 -9.58 15.35
C VAL A 42 -0.13 -9.76 14.15
N VAL A 43 0.22 -9.14 13.02
CA VAL A 43 -0.44 -9.37 11.73
C VAL A 43 0.55 -10.00 10.75
N GLY A 44 0.11 -11.05 10.07
CA GLY A 44 0.91 -11.69 9.03
C GLY A 44 0.98 -10.84 7.75
N GLY A 45 1.94 -11.15 6.87
CA GLY A 45 2.12 -10.45 5.59
C GLY A 45 0.87 -10.38 4.68
N ARG A 46 -0.11 -11.27 4.91
CA ARG A 46 -1.41 -11.28 4.22
C ARG A 46 -2.24 -10.00 4.46
N THR A 47 -2.04 -9.32 5.58
CA THR A 47 -2.73 -8.05 5.89
C THR A 47 -2.37 -6.98 4.87
N ILE A 48 -1.09 -6.89 4.47
CA ILE A 48 -0.62 -5.95 3.46
C ILE A 48 -1.29 -6.27 2.12
N ASP A 49 -1.27 -7.55 1.72
CA ASP A 49 -1.83 -8.01 0.44
C ASP A 49 -3.33 -7.63 0.32
N VAL A 50 -4.10 -7.76 1.42
CA VAL A 50 -5.52 -7.36 1.47
C VAL A 50 -5.69 -5.85 1.24
N HIS A 51 -4.88 -5.01 1.88
CA HIS A 51 -4.98 -3.55 1.74
C HIS A 51 -4.52 -3.09 0.35
N ILE A 52 -3.49 -3.72 -0.23
CA ILE A 52 -3.09 -3.48 -1.62
C ILE A 52 -4.23 -3.83 -2.58
N ARG A 53 -4.91 -4.97 -2.39
CA ARG A 53 -6.05 -5.35 -3.23
C ARG A 53 -7.15 -4.29 -3.20
N LYS A 54 -7.53 -3.82 -2.00
CA LYS A 54 -8.55 -2.76 -1.85
C LYS A 54 -8.13 -1.44 -2.49
N LEU A 55 -6.85 -1.06 -2.37
CA LEU A 55 -6.33 0.13 -3.05
C LEU A 55 -6.40 0.00 -4.58
N ARG A 56 -6.07 -1.17 -5.13
CA ARG A 56 -6.20 -1.45 -6.57
C ARG A 56 -7.64 -1.35 -7.06
N GLU A 57 -8.60 -1.86 -6.29
CA GLU A 57 -10.04 -1.76 -6.60
C GLU A 57 -10.52 -0.31 -6.65
N LYS A 58 -9.94 0.58 -5.83
CA LYS A 58 -10.36 1.99 -5.73
C LYS A 58 -9.63 2.93 -6.68
N ILE A 59 -8.32 2.73 -6.86
CA ILE A 59 -7.42 3.68 -7.52
C ILE A 59 -6.95 3.14 -8.88
N GLY A 60 -6.96 1.83 -9.07
CA GLY A 60 -6.52 1.16 -10.28
C GLY A 60 -5.31 0.27 -10.05
N ASP A 61 -5.31 -0.91 -10.69
CA ASP A 61 -4.27 -1.92 -10.51
C ASP A 61 -2.89 -1.48 -11.02
N HIS A 62 -2.87 -0.68 -12.08
CA HIS A 62 -1.66 -0.30 -12.80
C HIS A 62 -0.65 0.47 -11.93
N HIS A 63 -1.13 1.22 -10.93
CA HIS A 63 -0.32 2.00 -10.00
C HIS A 63 0.41 1.17 -8.93
N PHE A 64 0.01 -0.09 -8.68
CA PHE A 64 0.60 -0.90 -7.61
C PHE A 64 1.29 -2.14 -8.18
N LYS A 65 2.63 -2.17 -8.13
CA LYS A 65 3.39 -3.34 -8.57
C LYS A 65 3.80 -4.23 -7.41
N THR A 66 3.54 -5.53 -7.56
CA THR A 66 4.02 -6.57 -6.65
C THR A 66 5.42 -7.00 -7.07
N VAL A 67 6.39 -6.90 -6.16
CA VAL A 67 7.68 -7.56 -6.31
C VAL A 67 7.62 -8.86 -5.49
N LYS A 68 7.45 -9.99 -6.19
CA LYS A 68 7.23 -11.30 -5.58
C LYS A 68 8.35 -11.62 -4.58
N GLY A 69 7.97 -12.09 -3.39
CA GLY A 69 8.90 -12.37 -2.29
C GLY A 69 9.46 -11.14 -1.57
N VAL A 70 9.33 -9.92 -2.10
CA VAL A 70 9.96 -8.72 -1.54
C VAL A 70 8.94 -7.77 -0.94
N GLY A 71 8.00 -7.26 -1.75
CA GLY A 71 7.04 -6.25 -1.29
C GLY A 71 6.33 -5.54 -2.43
N TYR A 72 6.11 -4.23 -2.24
CA TYR A 72 5.26 -3.42 -3.11
C TYR A 72 5.93 -2.09 -3.48
N LYS A 73 5.60 -1.57 -4.65
CA LYS A 73 5.95 -0.21 -5.08
C LYS A 73 4.77 0.48 -5.74
N PHE A 74 4.73 1.80 -5.63
CA PHE A 74 3.84 2.64 -6.42
C PHE A 74 4.52 3.02 -7.75
N VAL A 75 3.77 3.05 -8.84
CA VAL A 75 4.22 3.51 -10.15
C VAL A 75 3.25 4.57 -10.69
N LEU A 76 3.80 5.62 -11.30
CA LEU A 76 3.04 6.71 -11.90
C LEU A 76 2.44 6.29 -13.24
#